data_AF-A0AAV5N6V5-F1
#
_entry.id   AF-A0AAV5N6V5-F1
#
_cell.length_a   1.000
_cell.length_b   1.000
_cell.length_c   1.000
_cell.angle_alpha   90.00
_cell.angle_beta   90.00
_cell.angle_gamma   90.00
#
_symmetry.space_group_name_H-M   'P 1'
#
loop_
_entity.id
_entity.type
_entity.pdbx_description
1 polymer ?
#
loop_
_entity_poly.entity_id
_entity_poly.type
_entity_poly.pdbx_seq_one_letter_code
_entity_poly.pdbx_strand_id
1 'polypeptide(L)'
;MGRWAADAITHVGAPAYGAQIPVNLSLECSGKTNHVRFRFEDTGSSLSGDNNVSLYDTAGGDKIEGLEIELRYNGTKVNVDNSTLTDTGSHGSFVSFDPIFDSFSTAAFQARYVQKAAVTRSGTNYTGPVTGKVNMYVIYD
;
A
#
# COMPACT_ATOMS: atom_id res chain seq x y z
N MET A 1 -1.72 1.12 -10.95
CA MET A 1 -0.84 2.29 -10.75
C MET A 1 -0.53 3.06 -12.03
N GLY A 2 -0.62 2.44 -13.23
CA GLY A 2 -0.46 3.16 -14.50
C GLY A 2 0.99 3.15 -15.01
N ARG A 3 1.26 3.90 -16.09
CA ARG A 3 2.60 3.98 -16.69
C ARG A 3 3.52 4.83 -15.82
N TRP A 4 4.75 4.35 -15.62
CA TRP A 4 5.84 5.09 -14.99
C TRP A 4 6.99 5.27 -15.98
N ALA A 5 7.67 6.42 -15.95
CA ALA A 5 8.84 6.68 -16.76
C ALA A 5 10.10 6.25 -15.96
N ALA A 6 10.84 5.26 -16.47
CA ALA A 6 11.98 4.67 -15.74
C ALA A 6 13.14 5.66 -15.52
N ASP A 7 13.17 6.76 -16.25
CA ASP A 7 14.12 7.87 -16.17
C ASP A 7 13.58 9.07 -15.36
N ALA A 8 12.49 8.90 -14.60
CA ALA A 8 11.91 10.00 -13.81
C ALA A 8 12.94 10.66 -12.89
N ILE A 9 13.80 9.88 -12.21
CA ILE A 9 14.83 10.42 -11.31
C ILE A 9 15.88 11.28 -12.02
N THR A 10 16.08 11.11 -13.33
CA THR A 10 16.99 11.95 -14.13
C THR A 10 16.41 13.34 -14.36
N HIS A 11 15.07 13.47 -14.33
CA HIS A 11 14.36 14.71 -14.61
C HIS A 11 13.94 15.46 -13.33
N VAL A 12 13.51 14.73 -12.30
CA VAL A 12 12.97 15.33 -11.06
C VAL A 12 13.81 15.07 -9.81
N GLY A 13 14.88 14.28 -9.92
CA GLY A 13 15.71 13.86 -8.79
C GLY A 13 15.19 12.63 -8.07
N ALA A 14 16.02 12.05 -7.20
CA ALA A 14 15.66 10.91 -6.37
C ALA A 14 15.44 11.35 -4.91
N PRO A 15 14.36 10.91 -4.24
CA PRO A 15 13.29 10.05 -4.76
C PRO A 15 12.30 10.81 -5.66
N ALA A 16 11.90 10.17 -6.77
CA ALA A 16 10.81 10.62 -7.62
C ALA A 16 9.49 9.94 -7.19
N TYR A 17 8.41 10.73 -7.08
CA TYR A 17 7.11 10.23 -6.63
C TYR A 17 6.06 10.32 -7.73
N GLY A 18 5.25 9.27 -7.84
CA GLY A 18 4.07 9.28 -8.70
C GLY A 18 2.84 9.91 -8.06
N ALA A 19 1.78 9.98 -8.86
CA ALA A 19 0.46 10.37 -8.40
C ALA A 19 -0.04 9.41 -7.32
N GLN A 20 -0.74 9.96 -6.33
CA GLN A 20 -1.43 9.18 -5.30
C GLN A 20 -2.74 8.61 -5.87
N ILE A 21 -2.84 7.29 -5.86
CA ILE A 21 -4.01 6.53 -6.31
C ILE A 21 -4.78 6.07 -5.07
N PRO A 22 -6.08 6.39 -4.93
CA PRO A 22 -6.89 5.93 -3.81
C PRO A 22 -7.02 4.40 -3.78
N VAL A 23 -6.93 3.83 -2.57
CA VAL A 23 -7.21 2.44 -2.24
C VAL A 23 -8.22 2.46 -1.09
N ASN A 24 -9.50 2.57 -1.46
CA ASN A 24 -10.59 2.65 -0.49
C ASN A 24 -11.00 1.25 -0.05
N LEU A 25 -10.95 1.01 1.25
CA LEU A 25 -11.38 -0.25 1.87
C LEU A 25 -12.71 0.00 2.57
N SER A 26 -13.78 -0.57 2.01
CA SER A 26 -15.10 -0.56 2.62
C SER A 26 -15.13 -1.49 3.83
N LEU A 27 -15.62 -0.98 4.94
CA LEU A 27 -15.78 -1.68 6.20
C LEU A 27 -17.26 -1.74 6.54
N GLU A 28 -17.76 -2.94 6.77
CA GLU A 28 -19.08 -3.20 7.32
C GLU A 28 -18.90 -3.68 8.76
N CYS A 29 -19.15 -2.78 9.71
CA CYS A 29 -19.03 -3.09 11.13
C CYS A 29 -20.39 -3.49 11.70
N SER A 30 -20.42 -4.53 12.53
CA SER A 30 -21.65 -4.97 13.19
C SER A 30 -22.09 -4.07 14.37
N GLY A 31 -21.28 -3.05 14.66
CA GLY A 31 -21.47 -2.04 15.70
C GLY A 31 -20.29 -1.07 15.70
N LYS A 32 -20.25 -0.14 16.66
CA LYS A 32 -19.13 0.79 16.78
C LYS A 32 -17.88 0.07 17.30
N THR A 33 -16.77 0.18 16.57
CA THR A 33 -15.42 -0.19 17.03
C THR A 33 -14.63 1.09 17.27
N ASN A 34 -13.92 1.18 18.39
CA ASN A 34 -13.19 2.40 18.75
C ASN A 34 -11.89 2.52 17.95
N HIS A 35 -11.24 1.39 17.68
CA HIS A 35 -10.05 1.33 16.86
C HIS A 35 -10.14 0.20 15.83
N VAL A 36 -10.08 0.57 14.55
CA VAL A 36 -9.76 -0.39 13.49
C VAL A 36 -8.32 -0.15 13.09
N ARG A 37 -7.51 -1.20 13.17
CA ARG A 37 -6.09 -1.14 12.83
C ARG A 37 -5.79 -2.05 11.67
N PHE A 38 -4.99 -1.54 10.73
CA PHE A 38 -4.53 -2.28 9.58
C PHE A 38 -3.05 -2.59 9.73
N ARG A 39 -2.67 -3.81 9.36
CA ARG A 39 -1.29 -4.23 9.22
C ARG A 39 -1.11 -4.79 7.82
N PHE A 40 -0.05 -4.38 7.14
CA PHE A 40 0.25 -4.82 5.80
C PHE A 40 1.56 -5.60 5.80
N GLU A 41 1.65 -6.58 4.91
CA GLU A 41 2.81 -7.43 4.72
C GLU A 41 3.07 -7.55 3.23
N ASP A 42 4.23 -7.10 2.76
CA ASP A 42 4.72 -7.41 1.43
C ASP A 42 4.95 -8.92 1.30
N THR A 43 4.32 -9.55 0.29
CA THR A 43 4.43 -11.00 0.06
C THR A 43 5.60 -11.37 -0.85
N GLY A 44 6.46 -10.41 -1.17
CA GLY A 44 7.64 -10.60 -2.00
C GLY A 44 8.70 -11.49 -1.36
N SER A 45 9.50 -12.17 -2.18
CA SER A 45 10.63 -12.98 -1.73
C SER A 45 11.84 -12.16 -1.29
N SER A 46 11.97 -10.91 -1.76
CA SER A 46 12.99 -9.96 -1.36
C SER A 46 12.35 -8.61 -1.03
N LEU A 47 12.33 -8.29 0.26
CA LEU A 47 11.61 -7.14 0.78
C LEU A 47 12.35 -5.81 0.53
N SER A 48 11.60 -4.73 0.46
CA SER A 48 12.13 -3.37 0.44
C SER A 48 12.73 -3.01 1.79
N GLY A 49 13.97 -2.49 1.81
CA GLY A 49 14.58 -1.93 3.02
C GLY A 49 13.86 -0.70 3.59
N ASP A 50 13.02 -0.05 2.78
CA ASP A 50 12.17 1.07 3.22
C ASP A 50 10.77 0.63 3.64
N ASN A 51 10.47 -0.67 3.78
CA ASN A 51 9.12 -1.15 4.13
C ASN A 51 8.01 -0.66 3.17
N ASN A 52 8.34 -0.46 1.89
CA ASN A 52 7.38 -0.24 0.81
C ASN A 52 7.03 -1.58 0.15
N VAL A 53 6.01 -1.59 -0.72
CA VAL A 53 5.67 -2.78 -1.49
C VAL A 53 6.70 -2.97 -2.60
N SER A 54 7.39 -4.10 -2.56
CA SER A 54 8.34 -4.52 -3.59
C SER A 54 7.62 -4.88 -4.88
N LEU A 55 8.30 -4.65 -5.99
CA LEU A 55 7.77 -4.90 -7.33
C LEU A 55 8.53 -6.04 -7.99
N TYR A 56 7.81 -6.84 -8.76
CA TYR A 56 8.32 -7.98 -9.51
C TYR A 56 7.87 -7.88 -10.95
N ASP A 57 8.61 -8.51 -11.86
CA ASP A 57 8.08 -8.69 -13.21
C ASP A 57 6.80 -9.55 -13.21
N THR A 58 6.04 -9.53 -14.31
CA THR A 58 4.75 -10.24 -14.38
C THR A 58 4.87 -11.76 -14.35
N ALA A 59 6.06 -12.34 -14.54
CA ALA A 59 6.27 -13.76 -14.30
C ALA A 59 6.36 -14.07 -12.79
N GLY A 60 6.40 -13.03 -11.94
CA GLY A 60 6.44 -13.11 -10.48
C GLY A 60 7.78 -13.63 -9.95
N GLY A 61 8.80 -13.71 -10.80
CA GLY A 61 10.08 -14.32 -10.47
C GLY A 61 11.10 -13.32 -9.97
N ASP A 62 11.39 -12.30 -10.78
CA ASP A 62 12.49 -11.38 -10.51
C ASP A 62 11.99 -10.07 -9.90
N LYS A 63 12.66 -9.65 -8.82
CA LYS A 63 12.47 -8.34 -8.22
C LYS A 63 12.93 -7.24 -9.18
N ILE A 64 12.14 -6.18 -9.24
CA ILE A 64 12.47 -4.93 -9.89
C ILE A 64 13.02 -3.97 -8.84
N GLU A 65 14.29 -3.61 -9.01
CA GLU A 65 15.00 -2.70 -8.11
C GLU A 65 14.76 -1.25 -8.53
N GLY A 66 14.89 -0.35 -7.56
CA GLY A 66 14.83 1.10 -7.77
C GLY A 66 13.41 1.68 -7.89
N LEU A 67 12.38 0.86 -8.07
CA LEU A 67 10.97 1.24 -8.11
C LEU A 67 10.14 0.42 -7.12
N GLU A 68 9.33 1.09 -6.30
CA GLU A 68 8.46 0.47 -5.30
C GLU A 68 7.09 1.16 -5.28
N ILE A 69 6.13 0.61 -4.53
CA ILE A 69 4.88 1.30 -4.19
C ILE A 69 4.89 1.69 -2.71
N GLU A 70 4.78 3.00 -2.44
CA GLU A 70 4.57 3.53 -1.09
C GLU A 70 3.07 3.57 -0.79
N LEU A 71 2.66 2.98 0.33
CA LEU A 71 1.32 3.12 0.88
C LEU A 71 1.25 4.31 1.85
N ARG A 72 0.10 4.98 1.89
CA ARG A 72 -0.15 6.13 2.78
C ARG A 72 -1.56 6.10 3.36
N TYR A 73 -1.69 6.67 4.54
CA TYR A 73 -2.98 6.95 5.19
C TYR A 73 -2.92 8.33 5.85
N ASN A 74 -3.90 9.20 5.56
CA ASN A 74 -3.95 10.59 6.05
C ASN A 74 -2.63 11.37 5.88
N GLY A 75 -1.95 11.17 4.74
CA GLY A 75 -0.70 11.84 4.44
C GLY A 75 0.54 11.24 5.12
N THR A 76 0.41 10.21 5.96
CA THR A 76 1.52 9.50 6.59
C THR A 76 1.82 8.20 5.86
N LYS A 77 3.10 7.81 5.80
CA LYS A 77 3.53 6.54 5.22
C LYS A 77 2.99 5.36 6.04
N VAL A 78 2.56 4.31 5.34
CA VAL A 78 2.18 3.01 5.90
C VAL A 78 3.27 2.01 5.55
N ASN A 79 3.86 1.38 6.56
CA ASN A 79 4.86 0.33 6.36
C ASN A 79 4.17 -1.01 6.04
N VAL A 80 4.74 -1.77 5.10
CA VAL A 80 4.29 -3.13 4.75
C VAL A 80 5.19 -4.23 5.32
N ASP A 81 5.54 -4.09 6.60
CA ASP A 81 6.56 -4.88 7.31
C ASP A 81 6.00 -6.01 8.21
N ASN A 82 4.70 -6.31 8.10
CA ASN A 82 3.98 -7.29 8.92
C ASN A 82 4.03 -7.03 10.45
N SER A 83 4.33 -5.81 10.88
CA SER A 83 4.45 -5.48 12.31
C SER A 83 3.83 -4.12 12.67
N THR A 84 3.98 -3.12 11.81
CA THR A 84 3.48 -1.77 12.04
C THR A 84 1.96 -1.74 11.89
N LEU A 85 1.27 -1.25 12.92
CA LEU A 85 -0.17 -1.01 12.91
C LEU A 85 -0.46 0.41 12.44
N THR A 86 -1.34 0.54 11.46
CA THR A 86 -1.95 1.81 11.06
C THR A 86 -3.33 1.89 11.67
N ASP A 87 -3.50 2.75 12.66
CA ASP A 87 -4.80 3.01 13.27
C ASP A 87 -5.60 3.97 12.39
N THR A 88 -6.76 3.51 11.92
CA THR A 88 -7.66 4.31 11.08
C THR A 88 -8.73 5.03 11.90
N GLY A 89 -8.73 4.84 13.22
CA GLY A 89 -9.65 5.44 14.17
C GLY A 89 -10.89 4.59 14.41
N SER A 90 -11.95 5.25 14.88
CA SER A 90 -13.23 4.59 15.11
C SER A 90 -13.98 4.39 13.81
N HIS A 91 -14.59 3.22 13.66
CA HIS A 91 -15.44 2.88 12.53
C HIS A 91 -16.77 2.29 13.02
N GLY A 92 -17.76 2.34 12.14
CA GLY A 92 -19.13 1.96 12.46
C GLY A 92 -19.84 2.99 13.33
N SER A 93 -21.01 2.62 13.83
CA SER A 93 -21.88 3.48 14.63
C SER A 93 -22.69 2.63 15.61
N PHE A 94 -23.24 3.26 16.64
CA PHE A 94 -24.13 2.57 17.55
C PHE A 94 -25.41 2.20 16.80
N VAL A 95 -25.67 0.91 16.67
CA VAL A 95 -26.94 0.39 16.16
C VAL A 95 -27.85 0.17 17.37
N SER A 96 -29.04 0.78 17.35
CA SER A 96 -30.06 0.61 18.41
C SER A 96 -30.56 -0.85 18.47
N PHE A 97 -31.51 -1.17 19.36
CA PHE A 97 -31.98 -2.54 19.66
C PHE A 97 -32.52 -3.38 18.47
N ASP A 98 -32.58 -2.82 17.26
CA ASP A 98 -32.86 -3.56 16.02
C ASP A 98 -31.54 -3.95 15.31
N PRO A 99 -31.39 -5.20 14.85
CA PRO A 99 -30.18 -5.71 14.20
C PRO A 99 -30.07 -5.20 12.76
N ILE A 100 -29.98 -3.88 12.57
CA ILE A 100 -29.69 -3.28 11.29
C ILE A 100 -28.20 -2.99 11.28
N PHE A 101 -27.43 -3.90 10.66
CA PHE A 101 -25.97 -3.81 10.49
C PHE A 101 -25.57 -2.73 9.47
N ASP A 102 -26.13 -1.52 9.57
CA ASP A 102 -25.87 -0.43 8.62
C ASP A 102 -24.89 0.56 9.23
N SER A 103 -23.63 0.13 9.41
CA SER A 103 -22.56 1.02 9.80
C SER A 103 -21.38 0.95 8.84
N PHE A 104 -21.66 1.35 7.59
CA PHE A 104 -20.64 1.49 6.57
C PHE A 104 -19.61 2.54 6.97
N SER A 105 -18.34 2.17 6.83
CA SER A 105 -17.23 3.10 6.93
C SER A 105 -16.19 2.81 5.87
N THR A 106 -15.29 3.75 5.63
CA THR A 106 -14.22 3.58 4.63
C THR A 106 -12.89 3.98 5.25
N ALA A 107 -11.92 3.07 5.17
CA ALA A 107 -10.52 3.42 5.38
C ALA A 107 -9.90 3.78 4.02
N ALA A 108 -9.62 5.07 3.82
CA ALA A 108 -9.14 5.63 2.55
C ALA A 108 -7.61 5.66 2.51
N PHE A 109 -7.00 4.55 2.12
CA PHE A 109 -5.56 4.49 1.86
C PHE A 109 -5.23 5.10 0.50
N GLN A 110 -3.95 5.36 0.29
CA GLN A 110 -3.41 5.82 -0.99
C GLN A 110 -2.16 4.99 -1.30
N ALA A 111 -1.95 4.72 -2.58
CA ALA A 111 -0.73 4.12 -3.09
C ALA A 111 -0.07 5.08 -4.08
N ARG A 112 1.26 5.10 -4.16
CA ARG A 112 1.99 5.80 -5.23
C ARG A 112 3.27 5.07 -5.59
N TYR A 113 3.71 5.19 -6.83
CA TYR A 113 5.07 4.80 -7.18
C TYR A 113 6.08 5.69 -6.44
N VAL A 114 7.18 5.09 -6.00
CA VAL A 114 8.38 5.80 -5.55
C VAL A 114 9.58 5.19 -6.25
N GLN A 115 10.34 6.03 -6.94
CA GLN A 115 11.59 5.63 -7.59
C GLN A 115 12.77 6.25 -6.85
N LYS A 116 13.65 5.40 -6.31
CA LYS A 116 14.84 5.83 -5.53
C LYS A 116 16.15 5.64 -6.29
N ALA A 117 16.15 4.80 -7.31
CA ALA A 117 17.31 4.48 -8.13
C ALA A 117 16.89 4.09 -9.56
N ALA A 118 17.86 3.75 -10.41
CA ALA A 118 17.56 3.23 -11.75
C ALA A 118 16.66 1.99 -11.66
N VAL A 119 15.63 1.93 -12.52
CA VAL A 119 14.73 0.78 -12.55
C VAL A 119 15.44 -0.38 -13.25
N THR A 120 15.78 -1.42 -12.49
CA THR A 120 16.56 -2.55 -13.02
C THR A 120 15.96 -3.90 -12.62
N ARG A 121 16.24 -4.92 -13.43
CA ARG A 121 16.02 -6.33 -13.12
C ARG A 121 17.37 -7.03 -13.18
N SER A 122 17.84 -7.57 -12.07
CA SER A 122 19.15 -8.23 -11.97
C SER A 122 20.30 -7.35 -12.49
N GLY A 123 20.25 -6.05 -12.16
CA GLY A 123 21.25 -5.04 -12.54
C GLY A 123 21.16 -4.50 -13.98
N THR A 124 20.24 -5.01 -14.80
CA THR A 124 20.00 -4.50 -16.16
C THR A 124 18.80 -3.57 -16.19
N ASN A 125 18.88 -2.46 -16.93
CA ASN A 125 17.77 -1.53 -17.12
C ASN A 125 16.49 -2.27 -17.52
N TYR A 126 15.39 -1.97 -16.83
CA TYR A 126 14.13 -2.66 -17.01
C TYR A 126 13.05 -1.71 -17.55
N THR A 127 12.31 -2.19 -18.54
CA THR A 127 11.07 -1.57 -19.02
C THR A 127 10.08 -2.69 -19.27
N GLY A 128 8.96 -2.64 -18.56
CA GLY A 128 7.96 -3.69 -18.63
C GLY A 128 6.93 -3.55 -17.51
N PRO A 129 5.93 -4.44 -17.52
CA PRO A 129 4.91 -4.46 -16.49
C PRO A 129 5.47 -4.95 -15.15
N VAL A 130 4.98 -4.34 -14.07
CA VAL A 130 5.41 -4.65 -12.70
C VAL A 130 4.21 -4.97 -11.82
N THR A 131 4.38 -5.90 -10.88
CA THR A 131 3.36 -6.31 -9.92
C THR A 131 3.92 -6.31 -8.51
N GLY A 132 3.19 -5.75 -7.56
CA GLY A 132 3.43 -5.89 -6.12
C GLY A 132 2.21 -6.51 -5.46
N LYS A 133 2.42 -7.27 -4.39
CA LYS A 133 1.36 -7.97 -3.66
C LYS A 133 1.55 -7.77 -2.17
N VAL A 134 0.44 -7.57 -1.46
CA VAL A 134 0.44 -7.43 -0.01
C VAL A 134 -0.65 -8.30 0.60
N ASN A 135 -0.36 -8.88 1.76
CA ASN A 135 -1.40 -9.34 2.67
C ASN A 135 -1.85 -8.15 3.53
N MET A 136 -3.13 -8.15 3.87
CA MET A 136 -3.74 -7.16 4.73
C MET A 136 -4.39 -7.88 5.91
N TYR A 137 -4.09 -7.41 7.11
CA TYR A 137 -4.70 -7.86 8.34
C TYR A 137 -5.47 -6.70 8.96
N VAL A 138 -6.69 -6.98 9.43
CA VAL A 138 -7.56 -6.00 10.07
C VAL A 138 -7.81 -6.46 11.50
N ILE A 139 -7.61 -5.55 12.44
CA ILE A 139 -7.74 -5.79 13.88
C ILE A 139 -8.79 -4.81 14.41
N TYR A 140 -9.72 -5.32 15.22
CA TYR A 140 -10.81 -4.57 15.83
C TYR A 140 -10.65 -4.63 17.36
N ASP A 141 -10.60 -3.47 18.02
CA ASP A 141 -10.64 -3.35 19.49
C ASP A 141 -11.40 -2.12 20.00
#